data_AF-A0A6J2JPH1-F1
#
_entry.id   AF-A0A6J2JPH1-F1
#
_cell.length_a   1.000
_cell.length_b   1.000
_cell.length_c   1.000
_cell.angle_alpha   90.00
_cell.angle_beta   90.00
_cell.angle_gamma   90.00
#
_symmetry.space_group_name_H-M   'P 1'
#
loop_
_entity.id
_entity.type
_entity.pdbx_description
1 polymer ?
#
loop_
_entity_poly.entity_id
_entity_poly.type
_entity_poly.pdbx_seq_one_letter_code
_entity_poly.pdbx_strand_id
1 'polypeptide(L)'
;MLSACWQCIGGNQDINTADSVALNLPVITDKNMFLLPKALSGGDSFTVQGLIQDNPKMVTISLIGGIQAPDYGNIICKVDVEFSNGEENMTISQVTNGISEIVQQYSGTEVLNGSDVKIQFRARKDDMLHLYSSFSSFIGEIPLNLNINNAKYMSFGGDLKKITELKFEFV
;
A
#
# COMPACT_ATOMS: atom_id res chain seq x y z
N MET A 1 -12.94 21.43 27.27
CA MET A 1 -13.36 21.45 25.85
C MET A 1 -13.42 20.01 25.39
N LEU A 2 -14.62 19.44 25.36
CA LEU A 2 -14.88 18.06 24.95
C LEU A 2 -16.19 18.03 24.17
N SER A 3 -16.16 17.26 23.08
CA SER A 3 -17.26 16.50 22.49
C SER A 3 -18.48 17.25 21.95
N ALA A 4 -18.73 17.09 20.65
CA ALA A 4 -20.05 16.68 20.20
C ALA A 4 -19.94 15.77 18.97
N CYS A 5 -20.40 14.54 19.17
CA CYS A 5 -20.64 13.50 18.17
C CYS A 5 -22.05 13.70 17.59
N TRP A 6 -22.25 13.17 16.37
CA TRP A 6 -23.49 12.83 15.67
C TRP A 6 -24.85 13.15 16.31
N GLN A 7 -25.73 13.80 15.54
CA GLN A 7 -27.16 13.45 15.51
C GLN A 7 -27.81 13.87 14.18
N CYS A 8 -28.51 12.90 13.58
CA CYS A 8 -29.42 13.06 12.46
C CYS A 8 -30.55 14.03 12.80
N ILE A 9 -30.89 14.96 11.90
CA ILE A 9 -32.16 15.67 11.93
C ILE A 9 -32.93 15.27 10.67
N GLY A 10 -33.99 14.48 10.86
CA GLY A 10 -35.05 14.33 9.88
C GLY A 10 -35.99 15.53 9.96
N GLY A 11 -36.30 16.12 8.81
CA GLY A 11 -37.35 17.12 8.62
C GLY A 11 -37.88 16.99 7.20
N ASN A 12 -39.17 16.73 7.06
CA ASN A 12 -39.88 16.42 5.83
C ASN A 12 -40.32 17.70 5.09
N GLN A 13 -40.45 17.60 3.75
CA GLN A 13 -41.13 18.50 2.78
C GLN A 13 -40.26 19.44 1.91
N ASP A 14 -40.02 18.95 0.68
CA ASP A 14 -40.09 19.61 -0.63
C ASP A 14 -39.37 20.93 -0.90
N ILE A 15 -38.14 20.85 -1.44
CA ILE A 15 -37.61 21.83 -2.41
C ILE A 15 -36.74 21.10 -3.44
N ASN A 16 -37.14 21.18 -4.72
CA ASN A 16 -36.32 20.84 -5.89
C ASN A 16 -34.98 21.58 -5.85
N THR A 17 -33.85 20.86 -5.73
CA THR A 17 -32.54 21.32 -6.23
C THR A 17 -31.51 20.20 -6.20
N ALA A 18 -30.90 19.97 -7.37
CA ALA A 18 -29.65 19.27 -7.63
C ALA A 18 -29.61 17.77 -7.25
N ASP A 19 -29.46 16.93 -8.28
CA ASP A 19 -28.83 15.62 -8.18
C ASP A 19 -27.47 15.77 -7.48
N SER A 20 -27.47 15.72 -6.15
CA SER A 20 -26.27 15.40 -5.41
C SER A 20 -26.03 13.91 -5.64
N VAL A 21 -25.34 13.61 -6.74
CA VAL A 21 -24.62 12.34 -6.86
C VAL A 21 -23.62 12.37 -5.72
N ALA A 22 -24.03 11.85 -4.56
CA ALA A 22 -23.09 11.52 -3.51
C ALA A 22 -22.08 10.60 -4.19
N LEU A 23 -20.84 11.08 -4.38
CA LEU A 23 -19.76 10.21 -4.76
C LEU A 23 -19.75 9.12 -3.68
N ASN A 24 -20.23 7.93 -4.02
CA ASN A 24 -20.01 6.71 -3.27
C ASN A 24 -18.50 6.44 -3.35
N LEU A 25 -17.73 7.19 -2.58
CA LEU A 25 -16.35 6.85 -2.31
C LEU A 25 -16.39 5.51 -1.58
N PRO A 26 -15.52 4.56 -1.96
CA PRO A 26 -15.42 3.29 -1.24
C PRO A 26 -15.17 3.59 0.22
N VAL A 27 -15.99 3.01 1.09
CA VAL A 27 -15.67 2.96 2.51
C VAL A 27 -14.53 1.95 2.64
N ILE A 28 -13.31 2.46 2.78
CA ILE A 28 -12.15 1.65 3.15
C ILE A 28 -12.38 1.21 4.61
N THR A 29 -12.75 -0.06 4.80
CA THR A 29 -12.99 -0.64 6.12
C THR A 29 -11.74 -1.23 6.76
N ASP A 30 -10.66 -1.39 5.98
CA ASP A 30 -9.37 -1.85 6.48
C ASP A 30 -8.58 -0.69 7.07
N LYS A 31 -8.35 -0.75 8.40
CA LYS A 31 -7.58 0.24 9.15
C LYS A 31 -6.13 0.40 8.67
N ASN A 32 -5.62 -0.58 7.93
CA ASN A 32 -4.26 -0.61 7.42
C ASN A 32 -4.20 -0.35 5.91
N MET A 33 -5.27 0.22 5.33
CA MET A 33 -5.33 0.60 3.94
C MET A 33 -5.43 2.12 3.77
N PHE A 34 -4.70 2.65 2.81
CA PHE A 34 -4.54 4.08 2.57
C PHE A 34 -4.77 4.39 1.10
N LEU A 35 -5.52 5.46 0.84
CA LEU A 35 -5.63 6.03 -0.49
C LEU A 35 -4.35 6.81 -0.81
N LEU A 36 -3.78 6.60 -2.00
CA LEU A 36 -2.68 7.40 -2.49
C LEU A 36 -3.18 8.84 -2.76
N PRO A 37 -2.42 9.87 -2.38
CA PRO A 37 -2.87 11.26 -2.52
C PRO A 37 -2.93 11.72 -3.99
N LYS A 38 -2.21 11.04 -4.90
CA LYS A 38 -2.39 11.14 -6.35
C LYS A 38 -1.99 9.82 -7.02
N ALA A 39 -2.32 9.68 -8.31
CA ALA A 39 -1.74 8.63 -9.14
C ALA A 39 -0.21 8.80 -9.19
N LEU A 40 0.51 7.68 -9.06
CA LEU A 40 1.96 7.65 -9.20
C LEU A 40 2.35 7.86 -10.66
N SER A 41 3.54 8.40 -10.88
CA SER A 41 4.13 8.65 -12.20
C SER A 41 5.64 8.52 -12.13
N GLY A 42 6.29 8.35 -13.29
CA GLY A 42 7.74 8.11 -13.34
C GLY A 42 8.54 9.26 -12.72
N GLY A 43 9.27 8.94 -11.65
CA GLY A 43 10.01 9.88 -10.82
C GLY A 43 9.51 9.94 -9.38
N ASP A 44 8.20 9.71 -9.16
CA ASP A 44 7.57 9.71 -7.85
C ASP A 44 8.14 8.60 -6.97
N SER A 45 8.19 8.85 -5.66
CA SER A 45 8.59 7.85 -4.68
C SER A 45 7.64 7.80 -3.50
N PHE A 46 7.61 6.64 -2.86
CA PHE A 46 6.87 6.44 -1.63
C PHE A 46 7.66 5.56 -0.67
N THR A 47 7.68 5.94 0.60
CA THR A 47 8.34 5.21 1.67
C THR A 47 7.31 4.79 2.69
N VAL A 48 7.46 3.56 3.16
CA VAL A 48 6.66 3.02 4.25
C VAL A 48 7.58 2.52 5.35
N GLN A 49 7.21 2.84 6.59
CA GLN A 49 7.75 2.20 7.77
C GLN A 49 6.62 1.66 8.66
N GLY A 50 6.85 0.48 9.22
CA GLY A 50 5.97 -0.15 10.20
C GLY A 50 6.76 -0.80 11.32
N LEU A 51 6.12 -0.87 12.49
CA LEU A 51 6.61 -1.63 13.63
C LEU A 51 5.97 -3.02 13.60
N ILE A 52 6.78 -4.06 13.68
CA ILE A 52 6.39 -5.47 13.61
C ILE A 52 6.05 -5.97 15.03
N GLN A 53 5.17 -6.96 15.13
CA GLN A 53 4.87 -7.64 16.39
C GLN A 53 6.03 -8.57 16.81
N ASP A 54 6.02 -9.03 18.07
CA ASP A 54 6.98 -10.02 18.53
C ASP A 54 6.67 -11.39 17.90
N ASN A 55 7.71 -12.11 17.44
CA ASN A 55 7.61 -13.39 16.72
C ASN A 55 6.67 -13.34 15.50
N PRO A 56 6.90 -12.42 14.55
CA PRO A 56 6.08 -12.34 13.35
C PRO A 56 6.22 -13.60 12.50
N LYS A 57 5.20 -13.90 11.70
CA LYS A 57 5.25 -14.94 10.66
C LYS A 57 5.28 -14.31 9.29
N MET A 58 4.54 -13.22 9.10
CA MET A 58 4.43 -12.56 7.81
C MET A 58 4.15 -11.07 7.97
N VAL A 59 4.77 -10.27 7.10
CA VAL A 59 4.40 -8.87 6.87
C VAL A 59 4.16 -8.69 5.38
N THR A 60 3.06 -8.04 5.03
CA THR A 60 2.68 -7.79 3.64
C THR A 60 2.53 -6.30 3.38
N ILE A 61 3.09 -5.82 2.28
CA ILE A 61 2.90 -4.47 1.76
C ILE A 61 2.43 -4.59 0.32
N SER A 62 1.26 -4.05 0.01
CA SER A 62 0.69 -4.13 -1.35
C SER A 62 0.39 -2.75 -1.91
N LEU A 63 0.79 -2.54 -3.17
CA LEU A 63 0.36 -1.43 -4.02
C LEU A 63 -0.74 -1.93 -4.95
N ILE A 64 -1.96 -1.45 -4.73
CA ILE A 64 -3.18 -2.01 -5.32
C ILE A 64 -3.81 -0.99 -6.27
N GLY A 65 -4.28 -1.48 -7.41
CA GLY A 65 -5.03 -0.67 -8.37
C GLY A 65 -6.51 -0.48 -7.98
N GLY A 66 -7.27 0.14 -8.88
CA GLY A 66 -8.73 0.16 -8.83
C GLY A 66 -9.34 1.56 -8.74
N ILE A 67 -10.43 1.80 -9.47
CA ILE A 67 -11.00 3.14 -9.66
C ILE A 67 -11.86 3.57 -8.47
N GLN A 68 -12.79 2.71 -8.07
CA GLN A 68 -13.78 2.98 -7.02
C GLN A 68 -13.62 2.10 -5.79
N ALA A 69 -12.77 1.08 -5.83
CA ALA A 69 -12.46 0.20 -4.71
C ALA A 69 -11.11 -0.47 -4.98
N PRO A 70 -10.43 -1.01 -3.95
CA PRO A 70 -9.21 -1.79 -4.16
C PRO A 70 -9.49 -2.99 -5.05
N ASP A 71 -8.73 -3.10 -6.13
CA ASP A 71 -8.80 -4.23 -7.05
C ASP A 71 -7.77 -5.29 -6.66
N TYR A 72 -8.17 -6.21 -5.78
CA TYR A 72 -7.30 -7.32 -5.37
C TYR A 72 -6.98 -8.31 -6.50
N GLY A 73 -7.70 -8.26 -7.62
CA GLY A 73 -7.36 -8.99 -8.83
C GLY A 73 -6.19 -8.36 -9.58
N ASN A 74 -5.85 -7.10 -9.28
CA ASN A 74 -4.80 -6.33 -9.94
C ASN A 74 -3.91 -5.61 -8.91
N ILE A 75 -2.92 -6.33 -8.40
CA ILE A 75 -1.91 -5.82 -7.46
C ILE A 75 -0.63 -5.55 -8.23
N ILE A 76 -0.22 -4.27 -8.27
CA ILE A 76 0.90 -3.78 -9.07
C ILE A 76 2.23 -4.27 -8.48
N CYS A 77 2.33 -4.27 -7.15
CA CYS A 77 3.49 -4.80 -6.44
C CYS A 77 3.05 -5.25 -5.06
N LYS A 78 3.38 -6.49 -4.70
CA LYS A 78 3.17 -7.06 -3.38
C LYS A 78 4.51 -7.51 -2.83
N VAL A 79 4.87 -6.99 -1.67
CA VAL A 79 6.07 -7.38 -0.92
C VAL A 79 5.61 -8.19 0.28
N ASP A 80 5.98 -9.46 0.33
CA ASP A 80 5.78 -10.34 1.47
C ASP A 80 7.13 -10.60 2.13
N VAL A 81 7.26 -10.31 3.42
CA VAL A 81 8.39 -10.72 4.25
C VAL A 81 7.91 -11.85 5.15
N GLU A 82 8.40 -13.06 4.87
CA GLU A 82 8.11 -14.27 5.65
C GLU A 82 9.24 -14.50 6.66
N PHE A 83 8.86 -14.84 7.89
CA PHE A 83 9.76 -15.14 8.99
C PHE A 83 9.62 -16.62 9.33
N SER A 84 10.63 -17.41 8.97
CA SER A 84 10.60 -18.85 9.18
C SER A 84 11.98 -19.39 9.57
N ASN A 85 12.02 -20.28 10.57
CA ASN A 85 13.24 -21.00 10.99
C ASN A 85 14.48 -20.11 11.28
N GLY A 86 14.27 -18.87 11.71
CA GLY A 86 15.37 -17.92 11.98
C GLY A 86 15.91 -17.21 10.73
N GLU A 87 15.21 -17.31 9.60
CA GLU A 87 15.49 -16.60 8.37
C GLU A 87 14.29 -15.73 7.97
N GLU A 88 14.60 -14.59 7.36
CA GLU A 88 13.63 -13.69 6.77
C GLU A 88 13.77 -13.70 5.25
N ASN A 89 12.69 -14.06 4.56
CA ASN A 89 12.64 -14.13 3.11
C ASN A 89 11.66 -13.09 2.58
N MET A 90 12.15 -12.21 1.70
CA MET A 90 11.32 -11.24 1.02
C MET A 90 10.96 -11.75 -0.38
N THR A 91 9.67 -11.90 -0.65
CA THR A 91 9.15 -12.22 -1.97
C THR A 91 8.41 -11.02 -2.53
N ILE A 92 8.68 -10.72 -3.80
CA ILE A 92 7.93 -9.71 -4.55
C ILE A 92 7.09 -10.44 -5.58
N SER A 93 5.79 -10.15 -5.55
CA SER A 93 4.82 -10.69 -6.47
C SER A 93 3.97 -9.61 -7.12
N GLN A 94 3.38 -9.96 -8.24
CA GLN A 94 2.38 -9.14 -8.94
C GLN A 94 1.14 -10.00 -9.14
N VAL A 95 -0.04 -9.37 -9.10
CA VAL A 95 -1.31 -10.07 -9.34
C VAL A 95 -1.96 -9.42 -10.55
N THR A 96 -2.25 -10.21 -11.59
CA THR A 96 -2.96 -9.75 -12.78
C THR A 96 -4.16 -10.67 -13.03
N ASN A 97 -5.36 -10.10 -13.06
CA ASN A 97 -6.62 -10.86 -13.18
C ASN A 97 -6.75 -12.00 -12.16
N GLY A 98 -6.28 -11.78 -10.92
CA GLY A 98 -6.32 -12.75 -9.82
C GLY A 98 -5.22 -13.82 -9.86
N ILE A 99 -4.34 -13.82 -10.86
CA ILE A 99 -3.21 -14.74 -10.96
C ILE A 99 -2.00 -14.06 -10.33
N SER A 100 -1.44 -14.69 -9.29
CA SER A 100 -0.23 -14.22 -8.60
C SER A 100 1.01 -14.83 -9.21
N GLU A 101 1.99 -14.00 -9.54
CA GLU A 101 3.30 -14.40 -10.04
C GLU A 101 4.40 -13.82 -9.14
N ILE A 102 5.36 -14.67 -8.74
CA ILE A 102 6.57 -14.22 -8.05
C ILE A 102 7.53 -13.68 -9.10
N VAL A 103 7.87 -12.40 -8.99
CA VAL A 103 8.77 -11.73 -9.93
C VAL A 103 10.20 -11.67 -9.40
N GLN A 104 10.36 -11.59 -8.07
CA GLN A 104 11.68 -11.59 -7.48
C GLN A 104 11.69 -12.02 -6.01
N GLN A 105 12.86 -12.42 -5.55
CA GLN A 105 13.12 -12.81 -4.16
C GLN A 105 14.41 -12.15 -3.69
N TYR A 106 14.42 -11.77 -2.41
CA TYR A 106 15.50 -11.09 -1.73
C TYR A 106 15.57 -11.57 -0.28
N SER A 107 16.66 -11.25 0.43
CA SER A 107 16.67 -11.40 1.88
C SER A 107 15.71 -10.39 2.51
N GLY A 108 14.90 -10.83 3.48
CA GLY A 108 14.07 -9.95 4.29
C GLY A 108 14.88 -8.97 5.12
N THR A 109 16.12 -9.31 5.47
CA THR A 109 17.03 -8.43 6.23
C THR A 109 17.30 -7.10 5.53
N GLU A 110 17.15 -7.03 4.20
CA GLU A 110 17.28 -5.78 3.43
C GLU A 110 16.29 -4.70 3.89
N VAL A 111 15.11 -5.08 4.36
CA VAL A 111 14.05 -4.14 4.74
C VAL A 111 13.79 -4.11 6.25
N LEU A 112 14.60 -4.81 7.03
CA LEU A 112 14.42 -4.96 8.47
C LEU A 112 15.53 -4.28 9.27
N ASN A 113 15.14 -3.65 10.37
CA ASN A 113 16.06 -3.13 11.38
C ASN A 113 15.47 -3.35 12.77
N GLY A 114 15.87 -4.45 13.41
CA GLY A 114 15.24 -4.90 14.65
C GLY A 114 13.76 -5.19 14.43
N SER A 115 12.88 -4.49 15.15
CA SER A 115 11.42 -4.63 15.02
C SER A 115 10.80 -3.73 13.96
N ASP A 116 11.58 -2.94 13.24
CA ASP A 116 11.06 -2.07 12.18
C ASP A 116 11.20 -2.73 10.81
N VAL A 117 10.15 -2.61 9.98
CA VAL A 117 10.21 -2.83 8.54
C VAL A 117 10.17 -1.48 7.84
N LYS A 118 11.06 -1.25 6.88
CA LYS A 118 11.07 -0.03 6.06
C LYS A 118 11.50 -0.30 4.64
N ILE A 119 10.72 0.21 3.70
CA ILE A 119 10.99 0.10 2.27
C ILE A 119 10.60 1.40 1.57
N GLN A 120 11.44 1.82 0.62
CA GLN A 120 11.11 2.88 -0.32
C GLN A 120 10.98 2.29 -1.72
N PHE A 121 9.97 2.76 -2.43
CA PHE A 121 9.72 2.45 -3.82
C PHE A 121 9.82 3.73 -4.64
N ARG A 122 10.41 3.64 -5.84
CA ARG A 122 10.49 4.75 -6.77
C ARG A 122 10.02 4.32 -8.14
N ALA A 123 8.92 4.92 -8.59
CA ALA A 123 8.37 4.71 -9.91
C ALA A 123 9.31 5.25 -10.98
N ARG A 124 9.47 4.52 -12.08
CA ARG A 124 10.26 4.93 -13.23
C ARG A 124 9.36 5.13 -14.45
N LYS A 125 9.90 5.71 -15.52
CA LYS A 125 9.15 6.04 -16.75
C LYS A 125 9.03 4.86 -17.73
N ASP A 126 9.80 3.82 -17.50
CA ASP A 126 9.98 2.62 -18.32
C ASP A 126 9.25 1.41 -17.72
N ASP A 127 8.14 1.64 -17.02
CA ASP A 127 7.36 0.61 -16.32
C ASP A 127 8.20 -0.23 -15.32
N MET A 128 9.24 0.38 -14.75
CA MET A 128 10.05 -0.21 -13.68
C MET A 128 9.71 0.42 -12.32
N LEU A 129 9.83 -0.39 -11.27
CA LEU A 129 9.78 0.05 -9.88
C LEU A 129 11.12 -0.25 -9.20
N HIS A 130 11.83 0.78 -8.76
CA HIS A 130 13.04 0.59 -7.98
C HIS A 130 12.70 0.44 -6.50
N LEU A 131 13.37 -0.50 -5.85
CA LEU A 131 13.28 -0.72 -4.42
C LEU A 131 14.58 -0.26 -3.76
N TYR A 132 14.40 0.45 -2.66
CA TYR A 132 15.48 0.89 -1.80
C TYR A 132 15.18 0.46 -0.39
N SER A 133 16.18 -0.09 0.27
CA SER A 133 16.16 -0.14 1.71
C SER A 133 16.39 1.28 2.20
N SER A 134 15.49 1.76 3.03
CA SER A 134 15.73 3.02 3.73
C SER A 134 16.76 2.88 4.84
N PHE A 135 17.28 1.67 5.08
CA PHE A 135 18.38 1.36 6.00
C PHE A 135 19.69 1.05 5.26
N SER A 136 19.61 0.48 4.05
CA SER A 136 20.75 -0.04 3.27
C SER A 136 20.56 0.09 1.75
N SER A 137 20.67 1.28 1.18
CA SER A 137 20.90 1.46 -0.27
C SER A 137 19.88 0.80 -1.24
N PHE A 138 20.25 0.68 -2.52
CA PHE A 138 19.42 0.09 -3.56
C PHE A 138 19.31 -1.42 -3.39
N ILE A 139 18.09 -1.95 -3.42
CA ILE A 139 17.82 -3.40 -3.33
C ILE A 139 17.76 -3.99 -4.75
N GLY A 140 16.96 -3.38 -5.63
CA GLY A 140 16.74 -3.91 -6.97
C GLY A 140 15.65 -3.19 -7.74
N GLU A 141 15.35 -3.71 -8.92
CA GLU A 141 14.39 -3.15 -9.86
C GLU A 141 13.37 -4.21 -10.29
N ILE A 142 12.10 -3.82 -10.38
CA ILE A 142 10.98 -4.71 -10.67
C ILE A 142 10.31 -4.26 -11.96
N PRO A 143 10.32 -5.08 -13.02
CA PRO A 143 9.52 -4.81 -14.21
C PRO A 143 8.04 -4.98 -13.87
N LEU A 144 7.21 -4.00 -14.19
CA LEU A 144 5.79 -4.01 -13.86
C LEU A 144 4.96 -4.55 -15.03
N ASN A 145 4.11 -5.54 -14.74
CA ASN A 145 3.11 -6.05 -15.67
C ASN A 145 1.84 -5.18 -15.69
N LEU A 146 1.68 -4.31 -14.69
CA LEU A 146 0.58 -3.36 -14.56
C LEU A 146 1.13 -1.93 -14.53
N ASN A 147 0.43 -1.01 -15.20
CA ASN A 147 0.82 0.39 -15.22
C ASN A 147 0.77 1.00 -13.80
N ILE A 148 1.89 1.55 -13.33
CA ILE A 148 2.02 2.16 -12.00
C ILE A 148 1.04 3.32 -11.76
N ASN A 149 0.61 4.01 -12.83
CA ASN A 149 -0.37 5.10 -12.76
C ASN A 149 -1.75 4.61 -12.32
N ASN A 150 -2.01 3.31 -12.42
CA ASN A 150 -3.24 2.69 -11.93
C ASN A 150 -3.21 2.46 -10.42
N ALA A 151 -2.08 2.67 -9.74
CA ALA A 151 -1.99 2.54 -8.30
C ALA A 151 -2.90 3.57 -7.61
N LYS A 152 -3.72 3.09 -6.68
CA LYS A 152 -4.69 3.91 -5.95
C LYS A 152 -4.68 3.65 -4.46
N TYR A 153 -4.36 2.43 -4.05
CA TYR A 153 -4.36 2.05 -2.64
C TYR A 153 -3.03 1.44 -2.25
N MET A 154 -2.71 1.60 -0.98
CA MET A 154 -1.64 0.91 -0.31
C MET A 154 -2.20 0.18 0.89
N SER A 155 -1.82 -1.08 1.09
CA SER A 155 -2.29 -1.87 2.23
C SER A 155 -1.15 -2.52 2.98
N PHE A 156 -1.34 -2.65 4.29
CA PHE A 156 -0.42 -3.32 5.19
C PHE A 156 -1.09 -4.50 5.88
N GLY A 157 -0.55 -5.68 5.68
CA GLY A 157 -1.07 -6.94 6.21
C GLY A 157 -0.08 -7.66 7.11
N GLY A 158 -0.56 -8.73 7.73
CA GLY A 158 0.24 -9.61 8.57
C GLY A 158 0.45 -9.08 9.99
N ASP A 159 1.56 -9.48 10.60
CA ASP A 159 1.89 -9.31 12.01
C ASP A 159 2.51 -7.93 12.28
N LEU A 160 1.83 -6.88 11.84
CA LEU A 160 2.20 -5.48 12.10
C LEU A 160 1.54 -4.98 13.37
N LYS A 161 2.30 -4.25 14.20
CA LYS A 161 1.82 -3.59 15.41
C LYS A 161 1.22 -2.22 15.10
N LYS A 162 1.91 -1.44 14.27
CA LYS A 162 1.43 -0.15 13.76
C LYS A 162 2.26 0.31 12.56
N ILE A 163 1.67 1.16 11.74
CA ILE A 163 2.38 1.90 10.70
C ILE A 163 2.93 3.18 11.36
N THR A 164 4.20 3.46 11.14
CA THR A 164 4.91 4.60 11.76
C THR A 164 5.25 5.70 10.76
N GLU A 165 5.38 5.37 9.48
CA GLU A 165 5.64 6.35 8.42
C GLU A 165 4.93 5.95 7.13
N LEU A 166 4.26 6.93 6.50
CA LEU A 166 3.83 6.91 5.11
C LEU A 166 4.26 8.24 4.50
N LYS A 167 5.26 8.19 3.63
CA LYS A 167 5.84 9.38 3.01
C LYS A 167 5.74 9.26 1.51
N PHE A 168 5.31 10.35 0.86
CA PHE A 168 5.22 10.46 -0.59
C PHE A 168 6.06 11.64 -1.06
N GLU A 169 6.85 11.44 -2.11
CA GLU A 169 7.60 12.51 -2.77
C GLU A 169 7.24 12.52 -4.25
N PHE A 170 6.70 13.64 -4.69
CA PHE A 170 6.16 13.79 -6.03
C PHE A 170 6.98 14.77 -6.85
N VAL A 171 7.19 14.43 -8.11
CA VAL A 171 7.89 15.27 -9.10
C VAL A 171 6.89 16.05 -9.95
#